data_AF-A0A930R388-F1
#
_entry.id   AF-A0A930R388-F1
#
_cell.length_a   1.000
_cell.length_b   1.000
_cell.length_c   1.000
_cell.angle_alpha   90.00
_cell.angle_beta   90.00
_cell.angle_gamma   90.00
#
_symmetry.space_group_name_H-M   'P 1'
#
loop_
_entity.id
_entity.type
_entity.pdbx_description
1 polymer ?
#
loop_
_entity_poly.entity_id
_entity_poly.type
_entity_poly.pdbx_seq_one_letter_code
_entity_poly.pdbx_strand_id
1 'polypeptide(L)'
;APYTLDLFILRFLIMPAFMFAISYPFVRDPVLLGAIIVFSVTPGAINSVTAAKLYRLNVDFTISGFLTTSIAFFFLVYPALYFLLR
;
A
#
# COMPACT_ATOMS: atom_id res chain seq x y z
N ALA A 1 -17.89 -2.82 -4.61
CA ALA A 1 -18.15 -3.92 -3.65
C ALA A 1 -17.90 -3.38 -2.24
N PRO A 2 -18.70 -3.74 -1.23
CA PRO A 2 -18.60 -3.14 0.11
C PRO A 2 -17.20 -3.27 0.74
N TYR A 3 -16.44 -4.32 0.41
CA TYR A 3 -15.10 -4.58 0.94
C TYR A 3 -13.95 -3.76 0.30
N THR A 4 -14.23 -2.99 -0.76
CA THR A 4 -13.19 -2.22 -1.46
C THR A 4 -12.67 -1.05 -0.61
N LEU A 5 -13.55 -0.46 0.22
CA LEU A 5 -13.18 0.62 1.15
C LEU A 5 -12.33 0.10 2.31
N ASP A 6 -12.62 -1.09 2.83
CA ASP A 6 -11.83 -1.72 3.88
C ASP A 6 -10.40 -2.00 3.41
N LEU A 7 -10.25 -2.48 2.18
CA LEU A 7 -8.95 -2.70 1.55
C LEU A 7 -8.14 -1.39 1.41
N PHE A 8 -8.85 -0.30 1.15
CA PHE A 8 -8.28 1.03 0.99
C PHE A 8 -7.72 1.56 2.31
N ILE A 9 -8.52 1.51 3.37
CA ILE A 9 -8.13 1.92 4.73
C ILE A 9 -6.97 1.05 5.22
N LEU A 10 -7.07 -0.26 5.00
CA LEU A 10 -6.02 -1.19 5.38
C LEU A 10 -4.69 -0.86 4.70
N ARG A 11 -4.71 -0.56 3.39
CA ARG A 11 -3.50 -0.34 2.59
C ARG A 11 -2.88 1.02 2.82
N PHE A 12 -3.68 2.08 2.85
CA PHE A 12 -3.17 3.46 2.85
C PHE A 12 -3.10 4.10 4.24
N LEU A 13 -3.71 3.50 5.26
CA LEU A 13 -3.68 4.02 6.63
C LEU A 13 -3.05 3.02 7.59
N ILE A 14 -3.59 1.80 7.65
CA ILE A 14 -3.16 0.82 8.66
C ILE A 14 -1.74 0.31 8.34
N MET A 15 -1.48 -0.07 7.09
CA MET A 15 -0.16 -0.58 6.67
C MET A 15 0.99 0.40 6.92
N PRO A 16 0.93 1.68 6.49
CA PRO A 16 2.01 2.63 6.74
C PRO A 16 2.16 2.98 8.22
N ALA A 17 1.07 3.13 8.97
CA ALA A 17 1.15 3.37 10.41
C ALA A 17 1.83 2.20 11.13
N PHE A 18 1.47 0.97 10.77
CA PHE A 18 2.07 -0.25 11.31
C PHE A 18 3.56 -0.35 10.95
N MET A 19 3.93 -0.13 9.70
CA MET A 19 5.33 -0.19 9.27
C MET A 19 6.18 0.91 9.90
N PHE A 20 5.64 2.12 10.04
CA PHE A 20 6.33 3.19 10.77
C PHE A 20 6.56 2.81 12.24
N ALA A 21 5.51 2.37 12.94
CA ALA A 21 5.60 1.98 14.35
C ALA A 21 6.62 0.87 14.61
N ILE A 22 6.70 -0.13 13.73
CA ILE A 22 7.67 -1.22 13.84
C ILE A 22 9.07 -0.79 13.42
N SER A 23 9.21 0.02 12.36
CA SER A 23 10.53 0.42 11.86
C SER A 23 11.21 1.47 12.75
N TYR A 24 10.44 2.32 13.44
CA TYR A 24 10.93 3.37 14.32
C TYR A 24 12.02 2.94 15.33
N PRO A 25 11.89 1.82 16.07
CA PRO A 25 12.94 1.37 16.99
C PRO A 25 14.21 0.83 16.30
N PHE A 26 14.13 0.36 15.06
CA PHE A 26 15.25 -0.28 14.36
C PHE A 26 15.98 0.65 13.39
N VAL A 27 15.26 1.59 12.79
CA VAL A 27 15.77 2.47 11.73
C VAL A 27 15.85 3.89 12.26
N ARG A 28 17.08 4.39 12.39
CA ARG A 28 17.36 5.76 12.87
C ARG A 28 17.61 6.77 11.77
N ASP A 29 17.80 6.30 10.54
CA ASP A 29 18.00 7.17 9.38
C ASP A 29 16.64 7.72 8.90
N PRO A 30 16.44 9.04 8.91
CA PRO A 30 15.17 9.66 8.50
C PRO A 30 14.85 9.43 7.01
N VAL A 31 15.86 9.31 6.14
CA VAL A 31 15.67 9.02 4.71
C VAL A 31 15.14 7.60 4.53
N LEU A 32 15.69 6.65 5.30
CA LEU A 32 15.26 5.26 5.24
C LEU A 32 13.85 5.06 5.84
N LEU A 33 13.53 5.76 6.94
CA LEU A 33 12.16 5.78 7.47
C LEU A 33 11.16 6.36 6.46
N GLY A 34 11.51 7.47 5.81
CA GLY A 34 10.70 8.05 4.74
C GLY A 34 10.46 7.07 3.58
N ALA A 35 11.51 6.37 3.15
CA ALA A 35 11.41 5.34 2.11
C ALA A 35 10.49 4.18 2.52
N ILE A 36 10.58 3.71 3.78
CA ILE A 36 9.70 2.65 4.31
C ILE A 36 8.24 3.09 4.26
N ILE A 37 7.94 4.33 4.67
CA ILE A 37 6.58 4.88 4.59
C ILE A 37 6.12 4.90 3.13
N VAL A 38 6.91 5.47 2.20
CA VAL A 38 6.54 5.53 0.78
C VAL A 38 6.26 4.13 0.19
N PHE A 39 7.12 3.15 0.49
CA PHE A 39 6.94 1.77 0.02
C PHE A 39 5.71 1.09 0.65
N SER A 40 5.43 1.34 1.92
CA SER A 40 4.25 0.75 2.60
C SER A 40 2.92 1.28 2.06
N VAL A 41 2.89 2.52 1.58
CA VAL A 41 1.72 3.17 0.98
C VAL A 41 1.56 2.77 -0.50
N THR A 42 2.60 2.24 -1.13
CA THR A 42 2.55 1.82 -2.54
C THR A 42 1.51 0.71 -2.74
N PRO A 43 0.70 0.76 -3.82
CA PRO A 43 -0.33 -0.23 -4.11
C PRO A 43 0.25 -1.64 -4.23
N GLY A 44 -0.62 -2.65 -4.09
CA GLY A 44 -0.22 -4.06 -4.15
C GLY A 44 0.51 -4.39 -5.45
N ALA A 45 1.51 -5.28 -5.43
CA ALA A 45 2.24 -5.63 -6.64
C ALA A 45 1.49 -6.70 -7.47
N ILE A 46 1.67 -6.68 -8.80
CA ILE A 46 1.08 -7.66 -9.74
C ILE A 46 1.44 -9.10 -9.35
N ASN A 47 2.58 -9.31 -8.69
CA ASN A 47 2.98 -10.60 -8.15
C ASN A 47 1.95 -11.21 -7.18
N SER A 48 1.17 -10.39 -6.46
CA SER A 48 0.09 -10.86 -5.59
C SER A 48 -1.07 -11.45 -6.38
N VAL A 49 -1.37 -10.91 -7.57
CA VAL A 49 -2.36 -11.48 -8.50
C VAL A 49 -1.86 -12.82 -9.03
N THR A 50 -0.59 -12.90 -9.41
CA THR A 50 0.03 -14.17 -9.86
C THR A 50 0.02 -15.21 -8.75
N ALA A 51 0.34 -14.83 -7.51
CA ALA A 51 0.28 -15.71 -6.35
C ALA A 51 -1.16 -16.17 -6.06
N ALA A 52 -2.14 -15.26 -6.12
CA ALA A 52 -3.55 -15.61 -5.97
C ALA A 52 -3.98 -16.65 -7.02
N LYS A 53 -3.53 -16.50 -8.27
CA LYS A 53 -3.77 -17.48 -9.33
C LYS A 53 -3.09 -18.83 -9.04
N LEU A 54 -1.85 -18.82 -8.56
CA LEU A 54 -1.09 -20.03 -8.22
C LEU A 54 -1.75 -20.81 -7.07
N TYR A 55 -2.18 -20.12 -6.03
CA TYR A 55 -2.82 -20.71 -4.85
C TYR A 55 -4.33 -20.94 -5.03
N ARG A 56 -4.89 -20.69 -6.23
CA ARG A 56 -6.34 -20.82 -6.54
C ARG A 56 -7.23 -19.96 -5.64
N LEU A 57 -6.75 -18.78 -5.24
CA LEU A 57 -7.54 -17.75 -4.56
C LEU A 57 -8.38 -16.96 -5.57
N ASN A 58 -9.25 -16.08 -5.06
CA ASN A 58 -10.09 -15.20 -5.87
C ASN A 58 -9.24 -14.14 -6.59
N VAL A 59 -8.85 -14.46 -7.82
CA VAL A 59 -8.00 -13.61 -8.67
C VAL A 59 -8.71 -12.31 -9.03
N ASP A 60 -10.03 -12.34 -9.27
CA ASP A 60 -10.81 -11.15 -9.62
C ASP A 60 -10.81 -10.12 -8.49
N PHE A 61 -10.90 -10.59 -7.25
CA PHE A 61 -10.78 -9.72 -6.07
C PHE A 61 -9.38 -9.11 -5.95
N THR A 62 -8.32 -9.90 -6.18
CA THR A 62 -6.95 -9.39 -6.13
C THR A 62 -6.66 -8.39 -7.26
N ILE A 63 -7.16 -8.63 -8.47
CA ILE A 63 -7.06 -7.70 -9.60
C ILE A 63 -7.81 -6.40 -9.30
N SER A 64 -9.04 -6.50 -8.80
CA SER A 64 -9.85 -5.33 -8.46
C SER A 64 -9.19 -4.50 -7.35
N GLY A 65 -8.65 -5.14 -6.32
CA GLY A 65 -7.91 -4.48 -5.24
C GLY A 65 -6.63 -3.81 -5.74
N PHE A 66 -5.85 -4.48 -6.58
CA PHE A 66 -4.66 -3.92 -7.21
C PHE A 66 -4.99 -2.67 -8.05
N LEU A 67 -5.96 -2.78 -8.94
CA LEU A 67 -6.32 -1.69 -9.84
C LEU A 67 -6.87 -0.49 -9.08
N THR A 68 -7.77 -0.72 -8.11
CA THR A 68 -8.37 0.35 -7.31
C THR A 68 -7.34 1.09 -6.48
N THR A 69 -6.46 0.35 -5.78
CA THR A 69 -5.39 0.97 -4.99
C THR A 69 -4.37 1.67 -5.89
N SER A 70 -4.07 1.15 -7.08
CA SER A 70 -3.14 1.80 -8.00
C SER A 70 -3.66 3.13 -8.53
N ILE A 71 -4.92 3.17 -8.96
CA ILE A 71 -5.56 4.42 -9.42
C ILE A 71 -5.54 5.45 -8.30
N ALA A 72 -5.97 5.06 -7.10
CA ALA A 72 -5.98 5.98 -5.97
C ALA A 72 -4.58 6.43 -5.54
N PHE A 73 -3.58 5.54 -5.63
CA PHE A 73 -2.22 5.93 -5.35
C PHE A 73 -1.75 7.02 -6.31
N PHE A 74 -1.95 6.86 -7.61
CA PHE A 74 -1.51 7.88 -8.58
C PHE A 74 -2.22 9.23 -8.43
N PHE A 75 -3.53 9.22 -8.21
CA PHE A 75 -4.33 10.45 -8.25
C PHE A 75 -4.51 11.14 -6.89
N LEU A 76 -4.43 10.41 -5.77
CA LEU A 76 -4.64 10.94 -4.43
C LEU A 76 -3.38 10.85 -3.57
N VAL A 77 -2.79 9.66 -3.47
CA VAL A 77 -1.80 9.40 -2.43
C VAL A 77 -0.41 9.87 -2.81
N TYR A 78 0.00 9.67 -4.06
CA TYR A 78 1.27 10.17 -4.60
C TYR A 78 1.35 11.71 -4.55
N PRO A 79 0.35 12.48 -5.01
CA PRO A 79 0.39 13.93 -4.83
C PRO A 79 0.38 14.32 -3.35
N ALA A 80 -0.42 13.67 -2.50
CA ALA A 80 -0.42 13.95 -1.06
C ALA A 80 0.95 13.68 -0.41
N LEU A 81 1.61 12.56 -0.73
CA LEU A 81 2.95 12.24 -0.26
C LEU A 81 3.98 13.25 -0.76
N TYR A 82 3.87 13.67 -2.03
CA TYR A 82 4.76 14.70 -2.59
C TYR A 82 4.64 16.04 -1.85
N PHE A 83 3.42 16.46 -1.49
CA PHE A 83 3.21 17.67 -0.69
C PHE A 83 3.61 17.51 0.79
N LEU A 84 3.55 16.29 1.34
CA LEU A 84 3.87 16.03 2.75
C LEU A 84 5.37 15.85 3.01
N LEU A 85 6.11 15.26 2.06
CA LEU A 85 7.55 14.98 2.19
C LEU A 85 8.45 16.07 1.56
N ARG A 86 7.87 17.09 0.93
CA ARG A 86 8.59 18.25 0.38
C ARG A 86 8.46 19.45 1.31
#